data_AF-A0A9J5XES8-F1
#
_entry.id   AF-A0A9J5XES8-F1
#
_cell.length_a   1.000
_cell.length_b   1.000
_cell.length_c   1.000
_cell.angle_alpha   90.00
_cell.angle_beta   90.00
_cell.angle_gamma   90.00
#
_symmetry.space_group_name_H-M   'P 1'
#
loop_
_entity.id
_entity.type
_entity.pdbx_description
1 polymer ?
#
loop_
_entity_poly.entity_id
_entity_poly.type
_entity_poly.pdbx_seq_one_letter_code
_entity_poly.pdbx_strand_id
1 'polypeptide(L)'
;MINNFKEEKLRGRPGYEHLNEPLHILIEADLPASVVDIRLRQAQEIIEELLKPVDESEDYIKRQQLRELAMLNSNFREESPGPSGSVSPFNTSGMKRPKTGR
;
A
#
# COMPACT_ATOMS: atom_id res chain seq x y z
N MET A 1 8.34 7.50 7.34
CA MET A 1 8.10 8.84 7.88
C MET A 1 7.17 9.56 6.91
N ILE A 2 5.97 9.94 7.35
CA ILE A 2 5.12 10.85 6.57
C ILE A 2 5.89 12.16 6.41
N ASN A 3 5.89 12.75 5.21
CA ASN A 3 6.71 13.93 4.84
C ASN A 3 6.22 15.25 5.47
N ASN A 4 5.90 15.25 6.78
CA ASN A 4 5.35 16.38 7.52
C ASN A 4 6.24 17.64 7.41
N PHE A 5 7.55 17.46 7.28
CA PHE A 5 8.52 18.56 7.18
C PHE A 5 8.42 19.35 5.87
N LYS A 6 7.93 18.73 4.79
CA LYS A 6 7.70 19.42 3.51
C LYS A 6 6.38 20.19 3.57
N GLU A 7 5.35 19.58 4.16
CA GLU A 7 4.02 20.16 4.30
C GLU A 7 4.03 21.45 5.13
N GLU A 8 4.73 21.43 6.28
CA GLU A 8 4.91 22.61 7.14
C GLU A 8 5.55 23.80 6.42
N LYS A 9 6.44 23.57 5.45
CA LYS A 9 7.09 24.65 4.67
C LYS A 9 6.18 25.27 3.61
N LEU A 10 5.12 24.57 3.22
CA LEU A 10 4.20 24.98 2.18
C LEU A 10 2.91 25.60 2.76
N ARG A 11 2.63 25.39 4.05
CA ARG A 11 1.53 26.06 4.75
C ARG A 11 1.57 27.58 4.58
N GLY A 12 0.40 28.16 4.32
CA GLY A 12 0.22 29.59 4.10
C GLY A 12 0.68 30.11 2.74
N ARG A 13 1.18 29.25 1.84
CA ARG A 13 1.44 29.63 0.44
C ARG A 13 0.16 29.56 -0.39
N PRO A 14 0.00 30.45 -1.39
CA PRO A 14 -1.09 30.34 -2.36
C PRO A 14 -1.12 28.95 -3.02
N GLY A 15 -2.31 28.35 -3.12
CA GLY A 15 -2.51 27.00 -3.66
C GLY A 15 -2.25 25.86 -2.68
N TYR A 16 -1.86 26.15 -1.43
CA TYR A 16 -1.69 25.16 -0.34
C TYR A 16 -2.58 25.46 0.86
N GLU A 17 -3.69 26.16 0.62
CA GLU A 17 -4.61 26.62 1.66
C GLU A 17 -5.24 25.44 2.42
N HIS A 18 -5.49 24.33 1.72
CA HIS A 18 -6.00 23.08 2.29
C HIS A 18 -5.12 22.49 3.39
N LEU A 19 -3.82 22.87 3.48
CA LEU A 19 -2.91 22.36 4.52
C LEU A 19 -3.25 22.90 5.90
N ASN A 20 -4.06 23.96 5.97
CA ASN A 20 -4.59 24.51 7.22
C ASN A 20 -5.89 23.83 7.67
N GLU A 21 -6.49 23.02 6.82
CA GLU A 21 -7.72 22.29 7.10
C GLU A 21 -7.39 20.92 7.70
N PRO A 22 -8.31 20.30 8.47
CA PRO A 22 -8.18 18.90 8.87
C PRO A 22 -8.05 18.00 7.64
N LEU A 23 -7.36 16.86 7.77
CA LEU A 23 -7.27 15.87 6.69
C LEU A 23 -8.68 15.49 6.21
N HIS A 24 -8.94 15.73 4.93
CA HIS A 24 -10.25 15.52 4.31
C HIS A 24 -10.09 14.98 2.89
N ILE A 25 -11.20 14.54 2.31
CA ILE A 25 -11.28 14.09 0.92
C ILE A 25 -12.19 15.08 0.18
N LEU A 26 -11.68 15.63 -0.92
CA LEU A 26 -12.45 16.49 -1.83
C LEU A 26 -12.95 15.64 -3.00
N ILE A 27 -14.27 15.62 -3.22
CA ILE A 27 -14.89 14.93 -4.36
C ILE A 27 -15.43 15.99 -5.31
N GLU A 28 -14.80 16.10 -6.48
CA GLU A 28 -15.21 17.01 -7.56
C GLU A 28 -15.57 16.20 -8.80
N ALA A 29 -16.59 16.64 -9.54
CA ALA A 29 -17.01 16.02 -10.78
C ALA A 29 -17.40 17.08 -11.81
N ASP A 30 -16.85 16.97 -13.02
CA ASP A 30 -17.25 17.73 -14.20
C ASP A 30 -17.99 16.78 -15.17
N LEU A 31 -19.31 16.69 -14.99
CA LEU A 31 -20.19 15.78 -15.70
C LEU A 31 -21.52 16.48 -16.04
N PRO A 32 -22.28 15.99 -17.04
CA PRO A 32 -23.60 16.51 -17.32
C PRO A 32 -24.50 16.52 -16.07
N ALA A 33 -25.28 17.59 -15.92
CA ALA A 33 -26.17 17.79 -14.78
C ALA A 33 -27.14 16.61 -14.54
N SER A 34 -27.48 15.85 -15.58
CA SER A 34 -28.34 14.68 -15.49
C SER A 34 -27.74 13.49 -14.71
N VAL A 35 -26.41 13.43 -14.55
CA VAL A 35 -25.73 12.29 -13.92
C VAL A 35 -24.78 12.68 -12.79
N VAL A 36 -24.39 13.96 -12.70
CA VAL A 36 -23.37 14.43 -11.75
C VAL A 36 -23.76 14.10 -10.30
N ASP A 37 -25.00 14.36 -9.90
CA ASP A 37 -25.47 14.13 -8.53
C ASP A 37 -25.42 12.65 -8.14
N ILE A 38 -25.81 11.78 -9.09
CA ILE A 38 -25.81 10.33 -8.89
C ILE A 38 -24.36 9.83 -8.74
N ARG A 39 -23.44 10.34 -9.57
CA ARG A 39 -22.03 9.97 -9.53
C ARG A 39 -21.33 10.46 -8.27
N LEU A 40 -21.60 11.69 -7.83
CA LEU A 40 -21.06 12.24 -6.59
C LEU A 40 -21.54 11.43 -5.39
N ARG A 41 -22.84 11.08 -5.32
CA ARG A 41 -23.37 10.24 -4.25
C ARG A 41 -22.74 8.85 -4.23
N GLN A 42 -22.58 8.21 -5.39
CA GLN A 42 -21.92 6.91 -5.49
C GLN A 42 -20.47 6.96 -5.00
N ALA A 43 -19.72 7.99 -5.41
CA ALA A 43 -18.34 8.18 -4.94
C ALA A 43 -18.28 8.38 -3.43
N GLN A 44 -19.20 9.18 -2.89
CA GLN A 44 -19.32 9.40 -1.44
C GLN A 44 -19.57 8.08 -0.69
N GLU A 45 -20.54 7.27 -1.11
CA GLU A 45 -20.88 6.00 -0.45
C GLU A 45 -19.67 5.04 -0.41
N ILE A 46 -18.93 4.93 -1.52
CA ILE A 46 -17.72 4.09 -1.60
C ILE A 46 -16.64 4.62 -0.65
N ILE A 47 -16.39 5.92 -0.65
CA ILE A 47 -15.37 6.53 0.20
C ILE A 47 -15.73 6.36 1.68
N GLU A 48 -16.99 6.56 2.04
CA GLU A 48 -17.48 6.34 3.40
C GLU A 48 -17.31 4.89 3.86
N GLU A 49 -17.48 3.91 2.96
CA GLU A 49 -17.19 2.51 3.25
C GLU A 49 -15.69 2.28 3.49
N LEU A 50 -14.82 2.85 2.66
CA LEU A 50 -13.36 2.73 2.78
C LEU A 50 -12.79 3.41 4.03
N LEU A 51 -13.45 4.44 4.55
CA LEU A 51 -13.03 5.14 5.76
C LEU A 51 -13.36 4.39 7.05
N LYS A 52 -14.17 3.33 6.99
CA LYS A 52 -14.45 2.50 8.16
C LYS A 52 -13.20 1.68 8.49
N PRO A 53 -12.70 1.73 9.73
CA PRO A 53 -11.57 0.92 10.13
C PRO A 53 -11.96 -0.57 10.04
N VAL A 54 -11.09 -1.37 9.43
CA VAL A 54 -11.24 -2.82 9.28
C VAL A 54 -10.03 -3.48 9.94
N ASP A 55 -10.24 -4.64 10.56
CA ASP A 55 -9.16 -5.45 11.10
C ASP A 55 -8.20 -5.89 9.98
N GLU A 56 -6.89 -5.85 10.25
CA GLU A 56 -5.88 -6.09 9.21
C GLU A 56 -5.98 -7.48 8.55
N SER A 57 -6.50 -8.48 9.28
CA SER A 57 -6.75 -9.82 8.76
C SER A 57 -7.90 -9.89 7.75
N GLU A 58 -8.83 -8.95 7.83
CA GLU A 58 -10.04 -8.87 6.99
C GLU A 58 -9.94 -7.77 5.93
N ASP A 59 -8.91 -6.93 5.97
CA ASP A 59 -8.67 -5.88 4.96
C ASP A 59 -8.12 -6.49 3.65
N TYR A 60 -9.03 -6.99 2.82
CA TYR A 60 -8.72 -7.57 1.51
C TYR A 60 -8.16 -6.53 0.53
N ILE A 61 -8.66 -5.29 0.58
CA ILE A 61 -8.26 -4.22 -0.34
C ILE A 61 -6.80 -3.84 -0.07
N LYS A 62 -6.43 -3.58 1.18
CA LYS A 62 -5.05 -3.25 1.57
C LYS A 62 -4.10 -4.39 1.21
N ARG A 63 -4.47 -5.65 1.46
CA ARG A 63 -3.63 -6.81 1.08
C ARG A 63 -3.40 -6.92 -0.42
N GLN A 64 -4.43 -6.67 -1.22
CA GLN A 64 -4.31 -6.67 -2.68
C GLN A 64 -3.38 -5.53 -3.14
N GLN A 65 -3.58 -4.31 -2.64
CA GLN A 65 -2.73 -3.15 -2.95
C GLN A 65 -1.26 -3.38 -2.59
N LEU A 66 -0.99 -3.97 -1.41
CA LEU A 66 0.38 -4.29 -0.98
C LEU A 66 1.04 -5.35 -1.87
N ARG A 67 0.28 -6.35 -2.34
CA ARG A 67 0.78 -7.35 -3.28
C ARG A 67 1.16 -6.70 -4.62
N GLU A 68 0.27 -5.86 -5.18
CA GLU A 68 0.53 -5.15 -6.44
C GLU A 68 1.72 -4.19 -6.31
N LEU A 69 1.82 -3.46 -5.20
CA LEU A 69 2.95 -2.59 -4.91
C LEU A 69 4.27 -3.36 -4.84
N ALA A 70 4.28 -4.56 -4.23
CA ALA A 70 5.47 -5.40 -4.18
C ALA A 70 5.92 -5.83 -5.59
N MET A 71 4.97 -6.14 -6.48
CA MET A 71 5.26 -6.48 -7.88
C MET A 71 5.83 -5.27 -8.65
N LEU A 72 5.21 -4.10 -8.55
CA LEU A 72 5.71 -2.88 -9.21
C LEU A 72 7.14 -2.54 -8.77
N ASN A 73 7.44 -2.70 -7.49
CA ASN A 73 8.78 -2.46 -6.95
C ASN A 73 9.79 -3.58 -7.31
N SER A 74 9.35 -4.81 -7.55
CA SER A 74 10.24 -5.92 -7.94
C SER A 74 10.72 -5.86 -9.38
N ASN A 75 9.95 -5.23 -10.28
CA ASN A 75 10.28 -5.13 -11.72
C ASN A 75 11.48 -4.20 -12.02
N PHE A 76 11.98 -3.47 -11.01
CA PHE A 76 13.15 -2.60 -11.15
C PHE A 76 14.47 -3.26 -10.71
N ARG A 77 14.47 -4.55 -10.32
CA ARG A 77 15.68 -5.25 -9.84
C ARG A 77 16.32 -6.21 -10.86
N GLU A 78 15.97 -6.09 -12.15
CA GLU A 78 16.54 -6.91 -13.22
C GLU A 78 17.75 -6.26 -13.93
N GLU A 79 18.56 -5.45 -13.23
CA GLU A 79 19.95 -5.20 -13.63
C GLU A 79 20.89 -5.38 -12.43
N SER A 80 21.10 -6.64 -12.08
CA SER A 80 22.37 -7.08 -11.51
C SER A 80 22.59 -8.52 -11.96
N PRO A 81 23.63 -8.81 -12.78
CA PRO A 81 24.02 -10.17 -13.09
C PRO A 81 24.66 -10.76 -11.83
N GLY A 82 23.84 -11.38 -10.98
CA GLY A 82 24.26 -12.15 -9.80
C GLY A 82 23.50 -13.46 -9.79
N PRO A 83 24.17 -14.61 -9.52
CA PRO A 83 23.72 -15.89 -10.02
C PRO A 83 22.41 -16.33 -9.35
N SER A 84 21.47 -16.80 -10.18
CA SER A 84 20.31 -17.59 -9.78
C SER A 84 20.73 -18.73 -8.85
N GLY A 85 20.64 -18.50 -7.55
CA GLY A 85 20.75 -19.55 -6.54
C GLY A 85 19.43 -20.29 -6.42
N SER A 86 19.23 -21.30 -7.26
CA SER A 86 18.20 -22.32 -7.05
C SER A 86 18.42 -23.01 -5.70
N VAL A 87 17.67 -22.64 -4.66
CA VAL A 87 17.67 -23.40 -3.41
C VAL A 87 16.76 -24.61 -3.56
N SER A 88 17.43 -25.76 -3.66
CA SER A 88 16.88 -27.11 -3.85
C SER A 88 16.04 -27.58 -2.65
N PRO A 89 14.94 -28.35 -2.83
CA PRO A 89 13.93 -28.64 -1.80
C PRO A 89 14.09 -30.03 -1.15
N PHE A 90 15.27 -30.39 -0.63
CA PHE A 90 15.41 -31.65 0.10
C PHE A 90 16.26 -31.50 1.36
N ASN A 91 15.60 -31.24 2.49
CA ASN A 91 16.17 -31.53 3.81
C ASN A 91 15.12 -32.19 4.70
N THR A 92 14.93 -33.50 4.51
CA THR A 92 14.35 -34.39 5.51
C THR A 92 14.98 -35.77 5.38
N SER A 93 15.87 -36.15 6.30
CA SER A 93 15.88 -37.47 6.97
C SER A 93 17.23 -37.77 7.62
N GLY A 94 17.21 -38.08 8.92
CA GLY A 94 17.71 -39.40 9.31
C GLY A 94 18.91 -39.49 10.26
N MET A 95 18.59 -39.88 11.50
CA MET A 95 19.33 -40.80 12.37
C MET A 95 20.65 -40.38 13.06
N LYS A 96 20.65 -40.64 14.39
CA LYS A 96 21.72 -40.53 15.38
C LYS A 96 22.84 -41.58 15.20
N ARG A 97 24.06 -41.31 15.72
CA ARG A 97 25.01 -42.29 16.33
C ARG A 97 26.13 -41.57 17.15
N PRO A 98 26.87 -42.24 18.08
CA PRO A 98 27.19 -41.75 19.43
C PRO A 98 28.69 -41.47 19.73
N LYS A 99 28.97 -41.06 20.98
CA LYS A 99 30.26 -40.69 21.63
C LYS A 99 31.38 -41.76 21.62
N THR A 100 32.63 -41.34 21.45
CA THR A 100 33.89 -41.65 22.22
C THR A 100 34.94 -40.57 21.82
N GLY A 101 35.92 -40.10 22.59
CA GLY A 101 36.37 -40.29 23.97
C GLY A 101 37.55 -39.30 24.24
N ARG A 102 37.79 -38.99 25.52
CA ARG A 102 39.11 -38.64 26.06
C ARG A 102 39.16 -39.11 27.51
#